data_AF-A0A6S7G5E0-F1
#
_entry.id   AF-A0A6S7G5E0-F1
#
_cell.length_a   1.000
_cell.length_b   1.000
_cell.length_c   1.000
_cell.angle_alpha   90.00
_cell.angle_beta   90.00
_cell.angle_gamma   90.00
#
_symmetry.space_group_name_H-M   'P 1'
#
loop_
_entity.id
_entity.type
_entity.pdbx_description
1 polymer ?
#
loop_
_entity_poly.entity_id
_entity_poly.type
_entity_poly.pdbx_seq_one_letter_code
_entity_poly.pdbx_strand_id
1 'polypeptide(L)'
;MIVRGGGGGGGDGDGNDACDFRVRREATPTERSRVSCCCGGAVYKATFISKWNKTTHPKDYPDNLAHFSTVIGGTHADKHVIWELGSKASPAVKRFTEWGDTRSLLNKLSRKKYLGIIKIGPIMKPNKPFTDRFRADKHHRYLSMVSKIKPSPDWFVGVDRFDLCNDSDCSWKNNITIQLGPIDAGTDGGLKFKAPNIPSQPTQLIYEIKPNVPDHPAASFYNREQQHIPPMAEFRIELVHTKGRCSRNTGPKIDCGVSSWSPWSSCSDACLNSRRGKKTRKRIVTTLPRNGGRKCPKTTRTKSCRGKNCTRDCVVSKWSDWSRCSKSCGRGRRTRVREIVRNPRQGGKRCPPLKERLRCRMKRCPVLDCKVSEWSEWHACSKTCGRGRRHRSRTLVQGPTKGGLKCPNLKERQFCNTFECRGRSKLSSISG
;
A
#
# COMPACT_ATOMS: atom_id res chain seq x y z
N MET A 1 -17.21 8.00 -0.12
CA MET A 1 -17.60 6.57 0.03
C MET A 1 -16.33 5.75 -0.04
N ILE A 2 -16.04 4.93 0.96
CA ILE A 2 -14.75 4.22 1.09
C ILE A 2 -15.08 2.73 1.05
N VAL A 3 -14.63 2.05 -0.01
CA VAL A 3 -14.67 0.59 -0.13
C VAL A 3 -13.22 0.09 -0.09
N ARG A 4 -13.00 -0.87 0.80
CA ARG A 4 -11.75 -1.60 1.04
C ARG A 4 -11.89 -3.01 0.48
N GLY A 5 -10.81 -3.56 -0.08
CA GLY A 5 -10.56 -4.99 -0.32
C GLY A 5 -9.15 -5.12 -0.89
N GLY A 6 -8.25 -5.98 -0.44
CA GLY A 6 -8.39 -7.25 0.27
C GLY A 6 -7.71 -8.32 -0.59
N GLY A 7 -6.42 -8.57 -0.36
CA GLY A 7 -5.65 -9.59 -1.05
C GLY A 7 -5.83 -10.98 -0.45
N GLY A 8 -5.81 -12.00 -1.32
CA GLY A 8 -5.65 -13.41 -1.00
C GLY A 8 -4.76 -14.05 -2.06
N GLY A 9 -3.83 -14.90 -1.63
CA GLY A 9 -2.90 -15.62 -2.50
C GLY A 9 -2.88 -17.13 -2.22
N GLY A 10 -2.33 -17.86 -3.18
CA GLY A 10 -1.95 -19.28 -3.22
C GLY A 10 -1.86 -19.67 -4.70
N GLY A 11 -0.68 -19.92 -5.30
CA GLY A 11 0.19 -21.12 -5.18
C GLY A 11 -0.22 -22.11 -6.28
N ASP A 12 0.59 -22.74 -7.13
CA ASP A 12 2.03 -22.97 -7.33
C ASP A 12 2.24 -23.29 -8.83
N GLY A 13 3.47 -23.21 -9.36
CA GLY A 13 3.83 -23.86 -10.64
C GLY A 13 5.07 -23.29 -11.31
N ASP A 14 6.11 -24.11 -11.43
CA ASP A 14 7.38 -23.83 -12.10
C ASP A 14 7.22 -23.24 -13.51
N GLY A 15 7.98 -22.19 -13.80
CA GLY A 15 8.16 -21.67 -15.16
C GLY A 15 8.77 -20.27 -15.18
N ASN A 16 10.07 -20.18 -15.45
CA ASN A 16 10.77 -18.99 -15.99
C ASN A 16 10.20 -17.61 -15.61
N ASP A 17 10.37 -17.18 -14.35
CA ASP A 17 10.03 -15.81 -13.92
C ASP A 17 11.09 -14.79 -14.39
N ALA A 18 11.04 -14.46 -15.68
CA ALA A 18 11.81 -13.39 -16.31
C ALA A 18 11.20 -11.98 -16.13
N CYS A 19 10.10 -11.84 -15.36
CA CYS A 19 9.27 -10.63 -15.34
C CYS A 19 8.87 -10.11 -13.94
N ASP A 20 9.40 -10.65 -12.82
CA ASP A 20 9.10 -10.11 -11.49
C ASP A 20 9.85 -8.78 -11.23
N PHE A 21 9.16 -7.66 -11.45
CA PHE A 21 9.57 -6.34 -10.98
C PHE A 21 9.48 -6.30 -9.47
N ARG A 22 10.57 -6.70 -8.82
CA ARG A 22 10.87 -6.15 -7.51
C ARG A 22 11.81 -5.00 -7.75
N VAL A 23 11.47 -3.80 -7.28
CA VAL A 23 12.50 -2.88 -6.79
C VAL A 23 13.38 -3.75 -5.91
N ARG A 24 14.56 -4.14 -6.42
CA ARG A 24 15.39 -5.17 -5.80
C ARG A 24 15.91 -4.62 -4.48
N ARG A 25 15.11 -4.78 -3.43
CA ARG A 25 15.54 -4.66 -2.05
C ARG A 25 16.41 -5.87 -1.79
N GLU A 26 17.71 -5.76 -2.04
CA GLU A 26 18.65 -6.57 -1.28
C GLU A 26 18.54 -6.07 0.18
N ALA A 27 17.92 -6.92 1.01
CA ALA A 27 17.88 -6.88 2.46
C ALA A 27 17.05 -5.76 3.16
N THR A 28 16.39 -6.15 4.26
CA THR A 28 15.78 -5.25 5.26
C THR A 28 16.87 -4.44 5.99
N PRO A 29 16.56 -3.27 6.59
CA PRO A 29 17.54 -2.43 7.29
C PRO A 29 18.39 -3.17 8.35
N THR A 30 17.84 -4.23 8.95
CA THR A 30 18.50 -5.09 9.95
C THR A 30 19.60 -6.02 9.41
N GLU A 31 19.79 -6.11 8.10
CA GLU A 31 20.85 -6.92 7.47
C GLU A 31 22.05 -6.07 6.96
N ARG A 32 21.99 -4.74 7.10
CA ARG A 32 22.87 -3.78 6.40
C ARG A 32 24.14 -3.34 7.15
N SER A 33 24.54 -4.04 8.20
CA SER A 33 25.88 -3.87 8.79
C SER A 33 26.80 -5.00 8.33
N ARG A 34 27.41 -4.84 7.16
CA ARG A 34 28.53 -5.69 6.73
C ARG A 34 29.65 -4.80 6.23
N VAL A 35 30.81 -4.89 6.89
CA VAL A 35 32.07 -4.34 6.40
C VAL A 35 32.30 -4.93 5.01
N SER A 36 32.18 -4.10 3.97
CA SER A 36 32.42 -4.50 2.59
C SER A 36 33.82 -5.06 2.45
N CYS A 37 33.93 -6.25 1.84
CA CYS A 37 35.23 -6.87 1.59
C CYS A 37 35.81 -6.57 0.20
N CYS A 38 35.07 -5.87 -0.67
CA CYS A 38 35.60 -5.40 -1.94
C CYS A 38 36.74 -4.40 -1.69
N CYS A 39 37.87 -4.58 -2.37
CA CYS A 39 39.01 -3.66 -2.29
C CYS A 39 39.22 -2.94 -3.63
N GLY A 40 40.05 -1.90 -3.58
CA GLY A 40 40.30 -1.04 -4.73
C GLY A 40 39.07 -0.25 -5.14
N GLY A 41 39.08 0.22 -6.39
CA GLY A 41 37.95 0.85 -7.05
C GLY A 41 37.53 0.07 -8.29
N ALA A 42 36.31 0.32 -8.74
CA ALA A 42 35.77 -0.22 -9.98
C ALA A 42 35.30 0.92 -10.87
N VAL A 43 35.49 0.76 -12.18
CA VAL A 43 34.93 1.64 -13.21
C VAL A 43 33.88 0.87 -13.97
N TYR A 44 32.68 1.41 -13.98
CA TYR A 44 31.50 0.83 -14.62
C TYR A 44 31.06 1.67 -15.81
N LYS A 45 30.38 1.01 -16.75
CA LYS A 45 29.59 1.63 -17.81
C LYS A 45 28.12 1.39 -17.46
N ALA A 46 27.38 2.47 -17.24
CA ALA A 46 25.93 2.44 -17.11
C ALA A 46 25.31 2.64 -18.49
N THR A 47 24.29 1.86 -18.82
CA THR A 47 23.51 1.98 -20.06
C THR A 47 22.03 2.03 -19.72
N PHE A 48 21.34 3.10 -20.13
CA PHE A 48 19.89 3.24 -20.01
C PHE A 48 19.24 3.01 -21.37
N ILE A 49 18.25 2.12 -21.43
CA ILE A 49 17.49 1.80 -22.64
C ILE A 49 16.02 2.01 -22.33
N SER A 50 15.37 2.94 -23.04
CA SER A 50 13.92 3.13 -22.97
C SER A 50 13.21 1.94 -23.63
N LYS A 51 12.28 1.30 -22.91
CA LYS A 51 11.37 0.26 -23.41
C LYS A 51 9.93 0.75 -23.51
N TRP A 52 9.67 1.97 -23.07
CA TRP A 52 8.35 2.61 -23.09
C TRP A 52 7.96 2.95 -24.52
N ASN A 53 6.91 2.28 -25.01
CA ASN A 53 6.36 2.47 -26.35
C ASN A 53 4.85 2.19 -26.36
N LYS A 54 4.18 2.59 -27.45
CA LYS A 54 2.72 2.46 -27.60
C LYS A 54 2.23 1.02 -27.60
N THR A 55 3.04 0.06 -28.04
CA THR A 55 2.68 -1.36 -28.06
C THR A 55 2.64 -1.95 -26.66
N THR A 56 3.63 -1.62 -25.83
CA THR A 56 3.73 -2.15 -24.46
C THR A 56 2.88 -1.36 -23.45
N HIS A 57 2.66 -0.07 -23.70
CA HIS A 57 1.91 0.83 -22.83
C HIS A 57 0.89 1.66 -23.63
N PRO A 58 -0.16 1.02 -24.21
CA PRO A 58 -1.05 1.67 -25.16
C PRO A 58 -1.95 2.75 -24.55
N LYS A 59 -2.34 2.57 -23.29
CA LYS A 59 -3.31 3.45 -22.62
C LYS A 59 -2.72 4.84 -22.36
N ASP A 60 -3.39 5.86 -22.87
CA ASP A 60 -2.99 7.28 -22.79
C ASP A 60 -1.56 7.58 -23.30
N TYR A 61 -0.97 6.70 -24.13
CA TYR A 61 0.41 6.85 -24.57
C TYR A 61 0.63 8.24 -25.20
N PRO A 62 1.54 9.07 -24.67
CA PRO A 62 1.70 10.44 -25.14
C PRO A 62 2.53 10.45 -26.42
N ASP A 63 1.88 10.17 -27.55
CA ASP A 63 2.48 10.18 -28.89
C ASP A 63 3.32 11.45 -29.11
N ASN A 64 4.51 11.28 -29.69
CA ASN A 64 5.52 12.31 -29.97
C ASN A 64 6.10 13.07 -28.74
N LEU A 65 5.59 12.83 -27.54
CA LEU A 65 6.05 13.47 -26.30
C LEU A 65 6.68 12.49 -25.32
N ALA A 66 6.46 11.19 -25.47
CA ALA A 66 6.98 10.14 -24.60
C ALA A 66 8.52 10.10 -24.61
N HIS A 67 9.14 10.50 -23.50
CA HIS A 67 10.58 10.41 -23.29
C HIS A 67 10.92 10.29 -21.80
N PHE A 68 12.18 9.97 -21.48
CA PHE A 68 12.68 10.10 -20.11
C PHE A 68 13.56 11.34 -19.99
N SER A 69 13.55 11.98 -18.81
CA SER A 69 14.51 13.03 -18.51
C SER A 69 15.95 12.49 -18.49
N THR A 70 16.90 13.39 -18.28
CA THR A 70 18.26 12.97 -17.92
C THR A 70 18.20 12.08 -16.68
N VAL A 71 18.84 10.90 -16.75
CA VAL A 71 19.07 10.02 -15.61
C VAL A 71 20.12 10.68 -14.72
N ILE A 72 19.81 10.85 -13.44
CA ILE A 72 20.72 11.42 -12.46
C ILE A 72 20.89 10.43 -11.32
N GLY A 73 22.13 10.22 -10.90
CA GLY A 73 22.42 9.33 -9.80
C GLY A 73 23.88 9.36 -9.42
N GLY A 74 24.28 8.35 -8.63
CA GLY A 74 25.67 8.07 -8.42
C GLY A 74 25.92 7.03 -7.35
N THR A 75 27.19 6.74 -7.14
CA THR A 75 27.65 5.81 -6.11
C THR A 75 27.89 6.52 -4.78
N HIS A 76 27.45 5.91 -3.70
CA HIS A 76 27.51 6.49 -2.36
C HIS A 76 27.61 5.43 -1.25
N ALA A 77 27.87 5.90 -0.03
CA ALA A 77 27.75 5.07 1.17
C ALA A 77 26.28 4.77 1.52
N ASP A 78 26.01 3.69 2.25
CA ASP A 78 24.65 3.21 2.59
C ASP A 78 23.76 4.27 3.25
N LYS A 79 24.37 5.15 4.07
CA LYS A 79 23.66 6.22 4.79
C LYS A 79 23.05 7.31 3.90
N HIS A 80 23.43 7.37 2.62
CA HIS A 80 22.92 8.38 1.70
C HIS A 80 21.73 7.84 0.91
N VAL A 81 20.69 8.68 0.78
CA VAL A 81 19.44 8.31 0.12
C VAL A 81 19.08 9.43 -0.85
N ILE A 82 18.93 9.08 -2.14
CA ILE A 82 18.38 10.01 -3.13
C ILE A 82 16.86 10.01 -3.00
N TRP A 83 16.25 8.82 -3.02
CA TRP A 83 14.83 8.54 -2.83
C TRP A 83 14.68 7.11 -2.28
N GLU A 84 13.59 6.80 -1.59
CA GLU A 84 13.29 5.44 -1.13
C GLU A 84 11.78 5.18 -1.08
N LEU A 85 11.36 3.95 -1.35
CA LEU A 85 9.94 3.57 -1.25
C LEU A 85 9.46 3.70 0.20
N GLY A 86 8.29 4.30 0.38
CA GLY A 86 7.68 4.52 1.69
C GLY A 86 8.21 5.75 2.44
N SER A 87 9.08 6.57 1.85
CA SER A 87 9.47 7.87 2.40
C SER A 87 8.78 9.02 1.68
N LYS A 88 8.82 10.23 2.27
CA LYS A 88 8.45 11.46 1.55
C LYS A 88 9.55 11.86 0.58
N ALA A 89 9.18 12.32 -0.61
CA ALA A 89 10.13 12.90 -1.56
C ALA A 89 10.81 14.15 -0.97
N SER A 90 12.14 14.22 -1.06
CA SER A 90 12.86 15.43 -0.64
C SER A 90 12.55 16.61 -1.59
N PRO A 91 12.72 17.88 -1.18
CA PRO A 91 12.41 19.03 -2.05
C PRO A 91 13.12 19.03 -3.41
N ALA A 92 14.31 18.42 -3.49
CA ALA A 92 15.01 18.28 -4.77
C ALA A 92 14.44 17.14 -5.63
N VAL A 93 14.02 16.03 -5.00
CA VAL A 93 13.35 14.93 -5.71
C VAL A 93 12.00 15.43 -6.24
N LYS A 94 11.19 16.09 -5.40
CA LYS A 94 9.93 16.72 -5.82
C LYS A 94 10.11 17.59 -7.07
N ARG A 95 11.04 18.56 -7.02
CA ARG A 95 11.28 19.45 -8.17
C ARG A 95 11.75 18.70 -9.41
N PHE A 96 12.57 17.67 -9.23
CA PHE A 96 13.02 16.82 -10.34
C PHE A 96 11.88 15.98 -10.93
N THR A 97 11.07 15.34 -10.10
CA THR A 97 10.00 14.44 -10.53
C THR A 97 8.81 15.18 -11.10
N GLU A 98 8.55 16.42 -10.69
CA GLU A 98 7.49 17.27 -11.27
C GLU A 98 7.99 18.00 -12.54
N TRP A 99 9.14 18.68 -12.47
CA TRP A 99 9.57 19.65 -13.49
C TRP A 99 10.79 19.21 -14.30
N GLY A 100 11.48 18.15 -13.89
CA GLY A 100 12.76 17.76 -14.48
C GLY A 100 13.92 18.69 -14.09
N ASP A 101 13.84 19.37 -12.95
CA ASP A 101 14.91 20.24 -12.42
C ASP A 101 16.16 19.42 -12.04
N THR A 102 17.05 19.27 -13.01
CA THR A 102 18.33 18.56 -12.84
C THR A 102 19.30 19.29 -11.92
N ARG A 103 19.24 20.63 -11.87
CA ARG A 103 20.21 21.46 -11.14
C ARG A 103 20.05 21.28 -9.64
N SER A 104 18.81 21.36 -9.14
CA SER A 104 18.52 21.17 -7.72
C SER A 104 18.90 19.77 -7.23
N LEU A 105 18.72 18.75 -8.07
CA LEU A 105 19.07 17.38 -7.72
C LEU A 105 20.59 17.16 -7.74
N LEU A 106 21.29 17.64 -8.76
CA LEU A 106 22.77 17.54 -8.85
C LEU A 106 23.47 18.28 -7.70
N ASN A 107 22.94 19.44 -7.28
CA ASN A 107 23.48 20.17 -6.13
C ASN A 107 23.41 19.37 -4.82
N LYS A 108 22.45 18.45 -4.67
CA LYS A 108 22.41 17.53 -3.53
C LYS A 108 23.44 16.39 -3.64
N LEU A 109 23.82 16.01 -4.86
CA LEU A 109 24.83 14.98 -5.14
C LEU A 109 26.26 15.55 -5.03
N SER A 110 26.60 16.14 -3.89
CA SER A 110 27.94 16.71 -3.66
C SER A 110 29.03 15.65 -3.83
N ARG A 111 30.16 16.03 -4.47
CA ARG A 111 31.38 15.19 -4.60
C ARG A 111 31.98 14.74 -3.27
N LYS A 112 31.58 15.35 -2.14
CA LYS A 112 31.96 14.90 -0.78
C LYS A 112 31.20 13.64 -0.33
N LYS A 113 30.03 13.36 -0.93
CA LYS A 113 29.09 12.30 -0.54
C LYS A 113 28.93 11.21 -1.60
N TYR A 114 29.15 11.58 -2.86
CA TYR A 114 29.02 10.72 -4.02
C TYR A 114 30.33 10.67 -4.79
N LEU A 115 30.77 9.46 -5.16
CA LEU A 115 32.03 9.24 -5.88
C LEU A 115 31.83 9.32 -7.39
N GLY A 116 31.02 8.40 -7.94
CA GLY A 116 30.73 8.30 -9.36
C GLY A 116 29.34 8.86 -9.66
N ILE A 117 29.25 10.17 -9.91
CA ILE A 117 28.00 10.80 -10.36
C ILE A 117 27.68 10.32 -11.78
N ILE A 118 26.43 9.94 -12.01
CA ILE A 118 25.91 9.48 -13.31
C ILE A 118 24.98 10.54 -13.87
N LYS A 119 25.20 10.89 -15.14
CA LYS A 119 24.33 11.78 -15.92
C LYS A 119 24.16 11.22 -17.34
N ILE A 120 23.04 10.53 -17.60
CA ILE A 120 22.76 9.92 -18.91
C ILE A 120 21.55 10.62 -19.55
N GLY A 121 21.68 11.09 -20.79
CA GLY A 121 20.55 11.69 -21.54
C GLY A 121 20.46 13.23 -21.43
N PRO A 122 19.43 13.85 -22.03
CA PRO A 122 18.02 13.38 -22.11
C PRO A 122 17.75 12.21 -23.06
N ILE A 123 16.79 11.35 -22.71
CA ILE A 123 16.50 10.10 -23.42
C ILE A 123 15.31 10.31 -24.35
N MET A 124 15.57 10.90 -25.52
CA MET A 124 14.53 11.33 -26.46
C MET A 124 14.07 10.25 -27.45
N LYS A 125 14.85 9.17 -27.64
CA LYS A 125 14.55 8.11 -28.62
C LYS A 125 14.31 6.77 -27.91
N PRO A 126 13.18 6.07 -28.17
CA PRO A 126 12.95 4.74 -27.64
C PRO A 126 13.99 3.74 -28.18
N ASN A 127 14.29 2.70 -27.41
CA ASN A 127 15.20 1.60 -27.76
C ASN A 127 16.65 1.96 -28.13
N LYS A 128 17.05 3.24 -28.13
CA LYS A 128 18.45 3.65 -28.28
C LYS A 128 19.15 3.59 -26.92
N PRO A 129 20.30 2.89 -26.80
CA PRO A 129 21.08 2.91 -25.57
C PRO A 129 21.77 4.26 -25.37
N PHE A 130 21.69 4.80 -24.16
CA PHE A 130 22.46 5.97 -23.73
C PHE A 130 23.36 5.57 -22.57
N THR A 131 24.60 6.05 -22.55
CA THR A 131 25.61 5.53 -21.63
C THR A 131 26.38 6.62 -20.90
N ASP A 132 26.85 6.31 -19.69
CA ASP A 132 27.82 7.12 -18.93
C ASP A 132 28.74 6.19 -18.12
N ARG A 133 29.89 6.69 -17.67
CA ARG A 133 30.84 5.91 -16.86
C ARG A 133 30.89 6.47 -15.45
N PHE A 134 30.88 5.58 -14.47
CA PHE A 134 30.97 5.95 -13.07
C PHE A 134 31.96 5.07 -12.32
N ARG A 135 32.37 5.55 -11.14
CA ARG A 135 33.32 4.87 -10.27
C ARG A 135 32.64 4.38 -9.01
N ALA A 136 33.08 3.25 -8.47
CA ALA A 136 32.68 2.72 -7.18
C ALA A 136 33.94 2.36 -6.38
N ASP A 137 33.84 2.39 -5.05
CA ASP A 137 34.88 1.91 -4.14
C ASP A 137 34.26 1.27 -2.88
N LYS A 138 35.10 0.74 -1.99
CA LYS A 138 34.64 0.05 -0.77
C LYS A 138 33.74 0.90 0.14
N HIS A 139 33.81 2.23 0.06
CA HIS A 139 33.00 3.17 0.84
C HIS A 139 31.77 3.68 0.07
N HIS A 140 31.84 3.68 -1.27
CA HIS A 140 30.83 4.16 -2.19
C HIS A 140 30.41 3.01 -3.13
N ARG A 141 29.88 1.93 -2.54
CA ARG A 141 29.49 0.71 -3.27
C ARG A 141 28.02 0.67 -3.68
N TYR A 142 27.18 1.52 -3.09
CA TYR A 142 25.75 1.53 -3.38
C TYR A 142 25.46 2.50 -4.51
N LEU A 143 24.71 2.04 -5.51
CA LEU A 143 24.28 2.82 -6.64
C LEU A 143 22.81 3.20 -6.52
N SER A 144 22.53 4.49 -6.64
CA SER A 144 21.16 5.00 -6.79
C SER A 144 21.05 5.90 -8.01
N MET A 145 19.92 5.85 -8.70
CA MET A 145 19.61 6.74 -9.82
C MET A 145 18.10 7.00 -9.95
N VAL A 146 17.76 8.06 -10.64
CA VAL A 146 16.38 8.50 -10.89
C VAL A 146 16.26 9.15 -12.27
N SER A 147 15.14 8.92 -12.96
CA SER A 147 14.80 9.60 -14.20
C SER A 147 13.29 9.82 -14.30
N LYS A 148 12.86 11.07 -14.52
CA LYS A 148 11.45 11.44 -14.66
C LYS A 148 10.88 10.86 -15.97
N ILE A 149 9.68 10.31 -15.89
CA ILE A 149 8.86 9.95 -17.05
C ILE A 149 8.23 11.23 -17.61
N LYS A 150 8.37 11.52 -18.90
CA LYS A 150 7.82 12.76 -19.49
C LYS A 150 6.89 12.46 -20.67
N PRO A 151 5.71 13.13 -20.74
CA PRO A 151 5.07 13.90 -19.69
C PRO A 151 4.54 12.97 -18.57
N SER A 152 4.56 13.46 -17.33
CA SER A 152 3.88 12.84 -16.20
C SER A 152 3.70 13.88 -15.09
N PRO A 153 2.77 13.68 -14.14
CA PRO A 153 2.61 14.55 -12.97
C PRO A 153 3.90 14.58 -12.15
N ASP A 154 4.24 13.47 -11.49
CA ASP A 154 5.43 13.32 -10.66
C ASP A 154 6.07 11.92 -10.76
N TRP A 155 5.83 11.23 -11.88
CA TRP A 155 6.26 9.84 -12.05
C TRP A 155 7.70 9.72 -12.56
N PHE A 156 8.40 8.70 -12.08
CA PHE A 156 9.79 8.44 -12.42
C PHE A 156 10.11 6.95 -12.46
N VAL A 157 11.29 6.62 -12.96
CA VAL A 157 11.92 5.30 -12.82
C VAL A 157 13.25 5.46 -12.08
N GLY A 158 13.71 4.43 -11.37
CA GLY A 158 14.96 4.55 -10.63
C GLY A 158 15.49 3.26 -10.01
N VAL A 159 16.69 3.37 -9.45
CA VAL A 159 17.30 2.38 -8.57
C VAL A 159 17.64 3.04 -7.24
N ASP A 160 17.37 2.39 -6.11
CA ASP A 160 17.76 2.83 -4.77
C ASP A 160 18.72 1.80 -4.15
N ARG A 161 19.91 2.26 -3.78
CA ARG A 161 20.95 1.52 -3.03
C ARG A 161 21.22 0.11 -3.55
N PHE A 162 21.45 -0.04 -4.85
CA PHE A 162 21.91 -1.30 -5.41
C PHE A 162 23.37 -1.56 -5.03
N ASP A 163 23.67 -2.66 -4.32
CA ASP A 163 25.03 -3.00 -3.91
C ASP A 163 25.83 -3.58 -5.08
N LEU A 164 26.89 -2.87 -5.48
CA LEU A 164 27.80 -3.29 -6.55
C LEU A 164 28.87 -4.28 -6.07
N CYS A 165 29.04 -4.46 -4.76
CA CYS A 165 29.99 -5.41 -4.19
C CYS A 165 29.33 -6.78 -3.97
N ASN A 166 30.04 -7.85 -4.32
CA ASN A 166 29.68 -9.20 -3.92
C ASN A 166 30.42 -9.58 -2.64
N ASP A 167 29.75 -9.48 -1.49
CA ASP A 167 30.34 -9.80 -0.18
C ASP A 167 30.70 -11.29 -0.01
N SER A 168 30.25 -12.18 -0.91
CA SER A 168 30.56 -13.62 -0.80
C SER A 168 31.96 -14.01 -1.31
N ASP A 169 32.49 -13.26 -2.28
CA ASP A 169 33.79 -13.51 -2.91
C ASP A 169 34.66 -12.25 -3.02
N CYS A 170 34.18 -11.13 -2.46
CA CYS A 170 34.85 -9.84 -2.42
C CYS A 170 35.15 -9.26 -3.81
N SER A 171 34.32 -9.62 -4.80
CA SER A 171 34.42 -9.14 -6.17
C SER A 171 33.43 -8.01 -6.48
N TRP A 172 33.78 -7.20 -7.46
CA TRP A 172 32.87 -6.22 -8.06
C TRP A 172 31.89 -6.94 -8.99
N LYS A 173 30.58 -6.83 -8.74
CA LYS A 173 29.54 -7.46 -9.58
C LYS A 173 29.67 -6.95 -11.03
N ASN A 174 29.43 -7.81 -12.02
CA ASN A 174 29.51 -7.48 -13.45
C ASN A 174 28.23 -7.93 -14.18
N ASN A 175 27.98 -7.35 -15.36
CA ASN A 175 26.89 -7.68 -16.28
C ASN A 175 25.52 -7.72 -15.59
N ILE A 176 25.19 -6.63 -14.90
CA ILE A 176 23.94 -6.49 -14.16
C ILE A 176 22.91 -5.85 -15.09
N THR A 177 21.72 -6.42 -15.14
CA THR A 177 20.56 -5.86 -15.84
C THR A 177 19.41 -5.66 -14.87
N ILE A 178 18.89 -4.44 -14.79
CA ILE A 178 17.77 -4.06 -13.93
C ILE A 178 16.63 -3.58 -14.80
N GLN A 179 15.48 -4.27 -14.73
CA GLN A 179 14.25 -3.80 -15.35
C GLN A 179 13.61 -2.74 -14.45
N LEU A 180 13.15 -1.63 -15.03
CA LEU A 180 12.60 -0.50 -14.30
C LEU A 180 11.11 -0.32 -14.59
N GLY A 181 10.33 -0.15 -13.52
CA GLY A 181 8.90 0.17 -13.55
C GLY A 181 8.60 1.58 -13.03
N PRO A 182 7.37 2.08 -13.25
CA PRO A 182 6.95 3.41 -12.84
C PRO A 182 6.81 3.55 -11.32
N ILE A 183 7.29 4.67 -10.79
CA ILE A 183 7.25 5.05 -9.37
C ILE A 183 6.63 6.43 -9.27
N ASP A 184 5.75 6.62 -8.31
CA ASP A 184 5.07 7.88 -7.99
C ASP A 184 5.80 8.57 -6.83
N ALA A 185 6.05 9.87 -6.93
CA ALA A 185 6.78 10.63 -5.91
C ALA A 185 5.90 11.05 -4.72
N GLY A 186 4.58 10.98 -4.87
CA GLY A 186 3.57 11.35 -3.88
C GLY A 186 3.37 12.87 -3.74
N THR A 187 3.80 13.66 -4.72
CA THR A 187 3.80 15.13 -4.67
C THR A 187 2.77 15.78 -5.59
N ASP A 188 2.34 15.09 -6.64
CA ASP A 188 1.24 15.47 -7.55
C ASP A 188 0.16 14.36 -7.54
N GLY A 189 -1.11 14.73 -7.70
CA GLY A 189 -2.28 13.85 -7.68
C GLY A 189 -2.85 13.56 -9.07
N GLY A 190 -2.19 14.01 -10.13
CA GLY A 190 -2.53 13.68 -11.51
C GLY A 190 -2.52 12.17 -11.74
N LEU A 191 -3.58 11.66 -12.38
CA LEU A 191 -3.71 10.22 -12.68
C LEU A 191 -3.24 9.86 -14.09
N LYS A 192 -2.99 10.86 -14.95
CA LYS A 192 -2.66 10.66 -16.37
C LYS A 192 -1.34 11.32 -16.74
N PHE A 193 -0.67 10.81 -17.78
CA PHE A 193 0.59 11.37 -18.30
C PHE A 193 0.53 12.88 -18.56
N LYS A 194 -0.57 13.38 -19.11
CA LYS A 194 -0.76 14.80 -19.46
C LYS A 194 -1.71 15.54 -18.50
N ALA A 195 -1.90 15.06 -17.28
CA ALA A 195 -2.74 15.75 -16.31
C ALA A 195 -2.17 17.15 -15.98
N PRO A 196 -3.02 18.15 -15.70
CA PRO A 196 -2.55 19.39 -15.12
C PRO A 196 -1.89 19.13 -13.75
N ASN A 197 -1.05 20.06 -13.29
CA ASN A 197 -0.43 19.98 -11.97
C ASN A 197 -1.51 20.04 -10.89
N ILE A 198 -1.63 18.97 -10.10
CA ILE A 198 -2.59 18.87 -8.98
C ILE A 198 -1.80 18.53 -7.72
N PRO A 199 -1.35 19.51 -6.92
CA PRO A 199 -0.53 19.23 -5.75
C PRO A 199 -1.21 18.24 -4.78
N SER A 200 -0.50 17.18 -4.40
CA SER A 200 -1.01 16.18 -3.44
C SER A 200 -1.10 16.77 -2.03
N GLN A 201 -2.31 16.78 -1.46
CA GLN A 201 -2.59 17.26 -0.10
C GLN A 201 -3.35 16.21 0.73
N PRO A 202 -2.74 15.64 1.81
CA PRO A 202 -1.34 15.78 2.20
C PRO A 202 -0.39 15.09 1.21
N THR A 203 0.88 15.49 1.19
CA THR A 203 1.93 14.79 0.42
C THR A 203 1.98 13.32 0.81
N GLN A 204 1.91 12.45 -0.19
CA GLN A 204 1.95 11.00 -0.01
C GLN A 204 3.39 10.50 0.11
N LEU A 205 3.55 9.20 0.36
CA LEU A 205 4.86 8.55 0.37
C LEU A 205 5.18 8.07 -1.04
N ILE A 206 6.46 7.98 -1.39
CA ILE A 206 6.90 7.40 -2.67
C ILE A 206 6.44 5.94 -2.73
N TYR A 207 5.74 5.57 -3.80
CA TYR A 207 5.24 4.21 -3.99
C TYR A 207 5.41 3.74 -5.44
N GLU A 208 5.49 2.42 -5.61
CA GLU A 208 5.52 1.80 -6.93
C GLU A 208 4.10 1.80 -7.52
N ILE A 209 3.98 2.31 -8.75
CA ILE A 209 2.72 2.28 -9.49
C ILE A 209 2.48 0.84 -9.95
N LYS A 210 1.27 0.33 -9.75
CA LYS A 210 0.86 -1.02 -10.15
C LYS A 210 -0.38 -0.95 -11.03
N PRO A 211 -0.75 -2.04 -11.75
CA PRO A 211 -1.93 -2.03 -12.61
C PRO A 211 -3.24 -1.71 -11.87
N ASN A 212 -3.27 -1.91 -10.55
CA ASN A 212 -4.39 -1.60 -9.65
C ASN A 212 -4.03 -0.57 -8.55
N VAL A 213 -2.91 0.15 -8.67
CA VAL A 213 -2.50 1.17 -7.70
C VAL A 213 -1.95 2.41 -8.44
N PRO A 214 -2.66 3.55 -8.42
CA PRO A 214 -3.97 3.78 -7.80
C PRO A 214 -5.10 3.00 -8.50
N ASP A 215 -6.06 2.47 -7.73
CA ASP A 215 -7.25 1.77 -8.25
C ASP A 215 -8.27 2.78 -8.79
N HIS A 216 -7.98 3.33 -9.97
CA HIS A 216 -8.85 4.28 -10.63
C HIS A 216 -8.84 4.08 -12.16
N PRO A 217 -10.01 3.92 -12.81
CA PRO A 217 -10.09 3.67 -14.25
C PRO A 217 -9.39 4.70 -15.13
N ALA A 218 -9.38 5.96 -14.70
CA ALA A 218 -8.71 7.05 -15.41
C ALA A 218 -7.17 7.03 -15.29
N ALA A 219 -6.57 6.19 -14.45
CA ALA A 219 -5.12 6.16 -14.30
C ALA A 219 -4.44 5.54 -15.53
N SER A 220 -3.36 6.15 -16.04
CA SER A 220 -2.75 5.72 -17.31
C SER A 220 -2.14 4.32 -17.26
N PHE A 221 -1.72 3.85 -16.08
CA PHE A 221 -1.22 2.49 -15.88
C PHE A 221 -2.29 1.49 -15.40
N TYR A 222 -3.55 1.92 -15.26
CA TYR A 222 -4.59 1.06 -14.70
C TYR A 222 -5.06 -0.01 -15.69
N ASN A 223 -4.95 -1.26 -15.27
CA ASN A 223 -5.43 -2.45 -15.97
C ASN A 223 -5.73 -3.57 -14.94
N ARG A 224 -6.99 -3.98 -14.80
CA ARG A 224 -7.40 -5.02 -13.82
C ARG A 224 -7.00 -6.44 -14.20
N GLU A 225 -6.82 -6.69 -15.49
CA GLU A 225 -6.49 -8.03 -16.00
C GLU A 225 -5.00 -8.31 -15.95
N GLN A 226 -4.19 -7.25 -15.83
CA GLN A 226 -2.75 -7.32 -15.85
C GLN A 226 -2.18 -7.46 -14.44
N GLN A 227 -1.34 -8.48 -14.24
CA GLN A 227 -0.70 -8.74 -12.95
C GLN A 227 0.46 -7.76 -12.67
N HIS A 228 1.22 -7.36 -13.71
CA HIS A 228 2.41 -6.50 -13.60
C HIS A 228 2.52 -5.54 -14.78
N ILE A 229 2.99 -4.30 -14.54
CA ILE A 229 3.28 -3.34 -15.61
C ILE A 229 4.54 -3.80 -16.36
N PRO A 230 4.59 -3.78 -17.71
CA PRO A 230 5.78 -4.18 -18.45
C PRO A 230 6.94 -3.22 -18.15
N PRO A 231 8.21 -3.62 -18.37
CA PRO A 231 9.33 -2.73 -18.16
C PRO A 231 9.19 -1.44 -18.97
N MET A 232 9.27 -0.31 -18.30
CA MET A 232 9.33 0.99 -18.97
C MET A 232 10.74 1.32 -19.44
N ALA A 233 11.75 0.81 -18.75
CA ALA A 233 13.15 0.97 -19.13
C ALA A 233 14.00 -0.19 -18.61
N GLU A 234 15.19 -0.30 -19.15
CA GLU A 234 16.22 -1.23 -18.73
C GLU A 234 17.51 -0.46 -18.40
N PHE A 235 18.11 -0.78 -17.26
CA PHE A 235 19.37 -0.22 -16.82
C PHE A 235 20.43 -1.31 -16.70
N ARG A 236 21.44 -1.25 -17.56
CA ARG A 236 22.57 -2.19 -17.58
C ARG A 236 23.78 -1.57 -16.92
N ILE A 237 24.51 -2.37 -16.16
CA ILE A 237 25.75 -1.98 -15.49
C ILE A 237 26.82 -3.01 -15.82
N GLU A 238 27.82 -2.59 -16.59
CA GLU A 238 28.91 -3.42 -17.06
C GLU A 238 30.22 -2.97 -16.38
N LEU A 239 30.92 -3.89 -15.73
CA LEU A 239 32.23 -3.62 -15.14
C LEU A 239 33.24 -3.48 -16.28
N VAL A 240 33.90 -2.32 -16.37
CA VAL A 240 34.89 -2.07 -17.43
C VAL A 240 36.28 -2.49 -16.98
N HIS A 241 36.71 -2.03 -15.80
CA HIS A 241 37.97 -2.45 -15.18
C HIS A 241 37.94 -2.16 -13.68
N THR A 242 38.82 -2.84 -12.94
CA THR A 242 39.09 -2.55 -11.54
C THR A 242 40.43 -1.82 -11.40
N LYS A 243 40.60 -1.03 -10.34
CA LYS A 243 41.82 -0.31 -9.99
C LYS A 243 42.25 -0.67 -8.58
N GLY A 244 43.51 -1.00 -8.40
CA GLY A 244 44.07 -1.46 -7.12
C GLY A 244 43.99 -2.97 -6.98
N ARG A 245 45.07 -3.58 -6.48
CA ARG A 245 45.09 -5.02 -6.19
C ARG A 245 44.37 -5.26 -4.87
N CYS A 246 43.39 -6.17 -4.87
CA CYS A 246 43.08 -6.88 -3.64
C CYS A 246 44.32 -7.73 -3.33
N SER A 247 45.02 -7.48 -2.22
CA SER A 247 45.84 -8.53 -1.63
C SER A 247 44.88 -9.66 -1.30
N ARG A 248 44.86 -10.71 -2.14
CA ARG A 248 44.17 -11.93 -1.77
C ARG A 248 44.77 -12.38 -0.45
N ASN A 249 43.96 -12.39 0.61
CA ASN A 249 44.22 -13.11 1.84
C ASN A 249 45.46 -12.68 2.64
N THR A 250 45.52 -11.44 3.14
CA THR A 250 46.44 -11.11 4.25
C THR A 250 45.75 -11.12 5.62
N GLY A 251 44.45 -11.37 5.67
CA GLY A 251 43.73 -11.59 6.93
C GLY A 251 43.72 -13.07 7.33
N PRO A 252 43.52 -13.38 8.62
CA PRO A 252 43.39 -14.76 9.07
C PRO A 252 42.29 -15.48 8.29
N LYS A 253 42.52 -16.75 7.98
CA LYS A 253 41.49 -17.63 7.41
C LYS A 253 40.37 -17.79 8.44
N ILE A 254 39.18 -17.34 8.10
CA ILE A 254 38.01 -17.44 8.99
C ILE A 254 37.05 -18.42 8.32
N ASP A 255 36.84 -19.57 8.95
CA ASP A 255 35.85 -20.54 8.52
C ASP A 255 34.43 -20.06 8.85
N CYS A 256 33.44 -20.53 8.08
CA CYS A 256 32.06 -20.18 8.36
C CYS A 256 31.61 -20.72 9.73
N GLY A 257 31.22 -19.82 10.62
CA GLY A 257 30.58 -20.11 11.89
C GLY A 257 29.06 -20.17 11.72
N VAL A 258 28.42 -21.16 12.33
CA VAL A 258 26.96 -21.29 12.34
C VAL A 258 26.46 -21.52 13.76
N SER A 259 25.27 -21.00 14.06
CA SER A 259 24.64 -21.22 15.36
C SER A 259 24.28 -22.69 15.56
N SER A 260 23.95 -23.01 16.81
CA SER A 260 23.19 -24.23 17.12
C SER A 260 21.91 -24.28 16.30
N TRP A 261 21.46 -25.50 16.01
CA TRP A 261 20.19 -25.71 15.33
C TRP A 261 19.03 -25.26 16.21
N SER A 262 18.03 -24.63 15.59
CA SER A 262 16.73 -24.45 16.20
C SER A 262 16.11 -25.80 16.58
N PRO A 263 15.12 -25.80 17.48
CA PRO A 263 14.19 -26.90 17.60
C PRO A 263 13.58 -27.27 16.24
N TRP A 264 13.14 -28.52 16.09
CA TRP A 264 12.41 -28.95 14.91
C TRP A 264 11.06 -28.23 14.83
N SER A 265 10.66 -27.86 13.62
CA SER A 265 9.29 -27.44 13.33
C SER A 265 8.33 -28.60 13.58
N SER A 266 7.05 -28.25 13.72
CA SER A 266 5.97 -29.21 13.57
C SER A 266 6.02 -29.91 12.21
N CYS A 267 5.49 -31.12 12.13
CA CYS A 267 5.43 -31.92 10.90
C CYS A 267 4.50 -31.24 9.87
N SER A 268 4.95 -31.06 8.62
CA SER A 268 4.25 -30.23 7.62
C SER A 268 2.87 -30.78 7.23
N ASP A 269 2.76 -32.06 6.85
CA ASP A 269 1.54 -32.62 6.26
C ASP A 269 1.36 -34.12 6.52
N ALA A 270 1.17 -34.52 7.77
CA ALA A 270 0.80 -35.89 8.11
C ALA A 270 -0.46 -35.89 8.98
N CYS A 271 -1.62 -35.56 8.39
CA CYS A 271 -2.90 -35.68 9.08
C CYS A 271 -3.97 -36.42 8.27
N LEU A 272 -3.63 -36.98 7.11
CA LEU A 272 -4.50 -37.90 6.38
C LEU A 272 -3.65 -39.09 5.90
N ASN A 273 -4.03 -40.28 6.36
CA ASN A 273 -3.68 -41.59 5.79
C ASN A 273 -2.18 -41.85 5.60
N SER A 274 -1.45 -42.03 6.71
CA SER A 274 -0.13 -42.69 6.74
C SER A 274 1.00 -42.06 5.90
N ARG A 275 0.84 -40.84 5.36
CA ARG A 275 1.91 -40.15 4.63
C ARG A 275 2.98 -39.63 5.60
N ARG A 276 4.26 -39.82 5.23
CA ARG A 276 5.42 -39.27 5.96
C ARG A 276 5.45 -37.75 5.73
N GLY A 277 5.20 -36.96 6.77
CA GLY A 277 5.37 -35.50 6.71
C GLY A 277 6.84 -35.10 6.86
N LYS A 278 7.16 -33.83 6.60
CA LYS A 278 8.52 -33.28 6.75
C LYS A 278 8.55 -32.29 7.91
N LYS A 279 9.53 -32.39 8.80
CA LYS A 279 9.87 -31.35 9.78
C LYS A 279 11.20 -30.71 9.39
N THR A 280 11.31 -29.41 9.62
CA THR A 280 12.49 -28.61 9.28
C THR A 280 13.07 -27.97 10.53
N ARG A 281 14.38 -27.78 10.57
CA ARG A 281 15.03 -26.92 11.55
C ARG A 281 16.04 -26.05 10.84
N LYS A 282 16.29 -24.87 11.39
CA LYS A 282 17.17 -23.86 10.79
C LYS A 282 18.28 -23.51 11.77
N ARG A 283 19.40 -23.04 11.24
CA ARG A 283 20.47 -22.38 12.00
C ARG A 283 20.90 -21.15 11.22
N ILE A 284 21.41 -20.14 11.91
CA ILE A 284 21.87 -18.92 11.28
C ILE A 284 23.39 -18.97 11.10
N VAL A 285 23.89 -18.28 10.07
CA VAL A 285 25.31 -18.05 9.90
C VAL A 285 25.72 -16.96 10.89
N THR A 286 26.58 -17.31 11.84
CA THR A 286 27.11 -16.37 12.83
C THR A 286 28.38 -15.69 12.34
N THR A 287 29.16 -16.39 11.51
CA THR A 287 30.42 -15.88 10.95
C THR A 287 30.51 -16.27 9.48
N LEU A 288 30.64 -15.30 8.57
CA LEU A 288 30.84 -15.59 7.15
C LEU A 288 32.29 -16.01 6.88
N PRO A 289 32.53 -16.96 5.95
CA PRO A 289 33.88 -17.38 5.64
C PRO A 289 34.65 -16.25 4.96
N ARG A 290 35.92 -16.06 5.34
CA ARG A 290 36.83 -15.08 4.75
C ARG A 290 38.17 -15.72 4.41
N ASN A 291 38.88 -15.12 3.47
CA ASN A 291 40.25 -15.49 3.10
C ASN A 291 40.45 -16.98 2.77
N GLY A 292 39.53 -17.58 1.99
CA GLY A 292 39.58 -19.01 1.65
C GLY A 292 39.11 -19.96 2.77
N GLY A 293 38.41 -19.43 3.79
CA GLY A 293 37.74 -20.22 4.81
C GLY A 293 36.66 -21.15 4.26
N ARG A 294 36.35 -22.21 5.01
CA ARG A 294 35.37 -23.24 4.63
C ARG A 294 33.99 -22.64 4.40
N LYS A 295 33.38 -22.96 3.25
CA LYS A 295 32.02 -22.52 2.88
C LYS A 295 31.01 -22.91 3.95
N CYS A 296 29.97 -22.09 4.11
CA CYS A 296 28.93 -22.37 5.10
C CYS A 296 28.22 -23.69 4.81
N PRO A 297 28.07 -24.56 5.82
CA PRO A 297 27.28 -25.77 5.68
C PRO A 297 25.79 -25.40 5.58
N LYS A 298 24.96 -26.30 5.02
CA LYS A 298 23.52 -26.06 4.85
C LYS A 298 22.87 -25.50 6.14
N THR A 299 22.13 -24.40 6.01
CA THR A 299 21.47 -23.68 7.12
C THR A 299 20.07 -24.20 7.41
N THR A 300 19.54 -25.06 6.54
CA THR A 300 18.25 -25.73 6.72
C THR A 300 18.46 -27.23 6.67
N ARG A 301 17.81 -27.95 7.60
CA ARG A 301 17.78 -29.41 7.62
C ARG A 301 16.35 -29.89 7.67
N THR A 302 16.03 -30.89 6.85
CA THR A 302 14.70 -31.50 6.76
C THR A 302 14.80 -32.97 7.15
N LYS A 303 13.84 -33.47 7.94
CA LYS A 303 13.70 -34.89 8.29
C LYS A 303 12.24 -35.32 8.16
N SER A 304 12.02 -36.60 7.84
CA SER A 304 10.69 -37.21 7.85
C SER A 304 10.17 -37.37 9.28
N CYS A 305 8.86 -37.24 9.46
CA CYS A 305 8.15 -37.45 10.72
C CYS A 305 6.87 -38.28 10.51
N ARG A 306 6.50 -39.06 11.53
CA ARG A 306 5.22 -39.81 11.60
C ARG A 306 4.40 -39.21 12.75
N GLY A 307 3.13 -38.88 12.50
CA GLY A 307 2.28 -38.13 13.42
C GLY A 307 1.60 -39.01 14.45
N LYS A 308 2.07 -38.98 15.69
CA LYS A 308 1.26 -39.28 16.87
C LYS A 308 1.32 -38.02 17.74
N ASN A 309 0.18 -37.39 18.00
CA ASN A 309 -0.05 -36.09 18.66
C ASN A 309 0.12 -34.83 17.79
N CYS A 310 -0.99 -34.42 17.16
CA CYS A 310 -1.14 -33.16 16.42
C CYS A 310 -2.08 -32.20 17.16
N THR A 311 -1.78 -31.89 18.43
CA THR A 311 -2.44 -30.78 19.12
C THR A 311 -1.96 -29.47 18.51
N ARG A 312 -2.88 -28.57 18.15
CA ARG A 312 -2.52 -27.29 17.52
C ARG A 312 -3.34 -26.16 18.08
N ASP A 313 -2.65 -25.16 18.61
CA ASP A 313 -3.26 -23.94 19.14
C ASP A 313 -3.76 -23.01 18.04
N CYS A 314 -4.78 -22.23 18.38
CA CYS A 314 -5.27 -21.16 17.52
C CYS A 314 -4.26 -20.00 17.42
N VAL A 315 -4.05 -19.49 16.22
CA VAL A 315 -3.25 -18.28 15.97
C VAL A 315 -4.15 -17.23 15.33
N VAL A 316 -4.11 -16.01 15.87
CA VAL A 316 -4.89 -14.86 15.38
C VAL A 316 -3.97 -13.77 14.83
N SER A 317 -4.49 -12.91 13.96
CA SER A 317 -3.75 -11.80 13.37
C SER A 317 -3.55 -10.65 14.36
N LYS A 318 -2.79 -9.62 13.94
CA LYS A 318 -2.76 -8.34 14.64
C LYS A 318 -4.16 -7.70 14.61
N TRP A 319 -4.47 -6.89 15.63
CA TRP A 319 -5.69 -6.10 15.65
C TRP A 319 -5.75 -5.12 14.48
N SER A 320 -6.95 -4.92 13.93
CA SER A 320 -7.26 -3.78 13.08
C SER A 320 -7.13 -2.48 13.86
N ASP A 321 -7.11 -1.37 13.13
CA ASP A 321 -7.35 -0.05 13.74
C ASP A 321 -8.73 -0.01 14.40
N TRP A 322 -8.88 0.90 15.37
CA TRP A 322 -10.15 1.19 15.99
C TRP A 322 -11.10 1.89 15.01
N SER A 323 -12.37 1.47 15.00
CA SER A 323 -13.44 2.18 14.29
C SER A 323 -13.65 3.59 14.84
N ARG A 324 -14.38 4.42 14.07
CA ARG A 324 -14.97 5.65 14.60
C ARG A 324 -15.93 5.33 15.76
N CYS A 325 -16.20 6.34 16.59
CA CYS A 325 -17.16 6.22 17.68
C CYS A 325 -18.57 5.94 17.12
N SER A 326 -19.30 4.98 17.71
CA SER A 326 -20.64 4.57 17.25
C SER A 326 -21.73 5.65 17.36
N LYS A 327 -21.42 6.78 18.00
CA LYS A 327 -22.30 7.94 18.16
C LYS A 327 -21.50 9.18 17.79
N SER A 328 -22.14 10.14 17.15
CA SER A 328 -21.57 11.45 16.82
C SER A 328 -21.54 12.41 18.02
N CYS A 329 -22.38 12.17 19.02
CA CYS A 329 -22.45 12.91 20.28
C CYS A 329 -22.71 11.95 21.46
N GLY A 330 -22.43 12.39 22.68
CA GLY A 330 -22.66 11.61 23.90
C GLY A 330 -21.70 10.42 24.08
N ARG A 331 -22.18 9.35 24.71
CA ARG A 331 -21.39 8.15 25.00
C ARG A 331 -21.58 7.12 23.89
N GLY A 332 -20.48 6.69 23.28
CA GLY A 332 -20.48 5.66 22.24
C GLY A 332 -19.45 4.56 22.52
N ARG A 333 -19.25 3.68 21.53
CA ARG A 333 -18.21 2.66 21.54
C ARG A 333 -17.45 2.65 20.22
N ARG A 334 -16.16 2.35 20.26
CA ARG A 334 -15.35 2.00 19.10
C ARG A 334 -15.01 0.52 19.15
N THR A 335 -14.90 -0.11 17.99
CA THR A 335 -14.62 -1.54 17.82
C THR A 335 -13.37 -1.76 17.00
N ARG A 336 -12.59 -2.79 17.34
CA ARG A 336 -11.55 -3.34 16.47
C ARG A 336 -11.72 -4.85 16.38
N VAL A 337 -11.22 -5.44 15.29
CA VAL A 337 -11.34 -6.87 15.00
C VAL A 337 -9.97 -7.45 14.63
N ARG A 338 -9.83 -8.76 14.81
CA ARG A 338 -8.71 -9.55 14.29
C ARG A 338 -9.25 -10.88 13.80
N GLU A 339 -8.48 -11.55 12.95
CA GLU A 339 -8.92 -12.76 12.26
C GLU A 339 -8.14 -13.98 12.75
N ILE A 340 -8.72 -15.16 12.57
CA ILE A 340 -8.01 -16.41 12.81
C ILE A 340 -7.09 -16.66 11.61
N VAL A 341 -5.78 -16.56 11.84
CA VAL A 341 -4.77 -16.95 10.84
C VAL A 341 -4.70 -18.47 10.76
N ARG A 342 -4.97 -19.17 11.86
CA ARG A 342 -4.96 -20.64 11.91
C ARG A 342 -5.88 -21.19 12.99
N ASN A 343 -6.82 -22.05 12.60
CA ASN A 343 -7.78 -22.70 13.52
C ASN A 343 -7.11 -23.72 14.46
N PRO A 344 -7.63 -23.87 15.70
CA PRO A 344 -7.18 -24.89 16.64
C PRO A 344 -7.62 -26.29 16.18
N ARG A 345 -6.88 -27.34 16.56
CA ARG A 345 -7.23 -28.76 16.30
C ARG A 345 -6.91 -29.66 17.50
N GLN A 346 -7.72 -30.71 17.67
CA GLN A 346 -7.57 -31.81 18.64
C GLN A 346 -7.08 -31.35 20.03
N GLY A 347 -7.92 -30.63 20.77
CA GLY A 347 -7.58 -30.19 22.14
C GLY A 347 -6.60 -29.02 22.27
N GLY A 348 -6.14 -28.44 21.16
CA GLY A 348 -5.35 -27.20 21.19
C GLY A 348 -6.12 -25.99 21.75
N LYS A 349 -5.39 -24.97 22.21
CA LYS A 349 -5.97 -23.79 22.86
C LYS A 349 -6.96 -23.08 21.93
N ARG A 350 -8.15 -22.78 22.47
CA ARG A 350 -9.21 -22.03 21.77
C ARG A 350 -8.71 -20.64 21.37
N CYS A 351 -9.27 -20.11 20.29
CA CYS A 351 -8.92 -18.77 19.81
C CYS A 351 -9.24 -17.70 20.87
N PRO A 352 -8.33 -16.75 21.11
CA PRO A 352 -8.64 -15.61 21.96
C PRO A 352 -9.70 -14.71 21.28
N PRO A 353 -10.35 -13.77 22.00
CA PRO A 353 -11.44 -12.96 21.45
C PRO A 353 -11.05 -12.23 20.16
N LEU A 354 -11.91 -12.29 19.15
CA LEU A 354 -11.68 -11.71 17.82
C LEU A 354 -12.18 -10.28 17.68
N LYS A 355 -12.95 -9.79 18.67
CA LYS A 355 -13.56 -8.46 18.67
C LYS A 355 -13.37 -7.79 20.01
N GLU A 356 -12.99 -6.53 19.98
CA GLU A 356 -12.82 -5.70 21.16
C GLU A 356 -13.65 -4.43 21.06
N ARG A 357 -14.17 -3.96 22.20
CA ARG A 357 -14.98 -2.74 22.31
C ARG A 357 -14.40 -1.81 23.36
N LEU A 358 -14.12 -0.56 22.97
CA LEU A 358 -13.70 0.48 23.90
C LEU A 358 -14.77 1.58 23.95
N ARG A 359 -15.01 2.14 25.14
CA ARG A 359 -15.91 3.29 25.32
C ARG A 359 -15.26 4.54 24.69
N CYS A 360 -16.08 5.39 24.07
CA CYS A 360 -15.68 6.71 23.57
C CYS A 360 -16.69 7.76 24.03
N ARG A 361 -16.21 8.97 24.26
CA ARG A 361 -17.02 10.11 24.72
C ARG A 361 -16.88 11.24 23.71
N MET A 362 -17.99 11.58 23.08
CA MET A 362 -18.11 12.72 22.16
C MET A 362 -18.66 13.94 22.90
N LYS A 363 -18.77 15.07 22.19
CA LYS A 363 -19.47 16.27 22.70
C LYS A 363 -20.90 15.93 23.15
N ARG A 364 -21.45 16.68 24.10
CA ARG A 364 -22.84 16.49 24.56
C ARG A 364 -23.80 16.58 23.36
N CYS A 365 -24.83 15.73 23.35
CA CYS A 365 -25.85 15.79 22.30
C CYS A 365 -26.70 17.05 22.48
N PRO A 366 -27.10 17.70 21.38
CA PRO A 366 -28.01 18.83 21.46
C PRO A 366 -29.36 18.40 22.05
N VAL A 367 -29.89 19.23 22.94
CA VAL A 367 -31.28 19.14 23.40
C VAL A 367 -32.14 19.80 22.33
N LEU A 368 -33.14 19.08 21.84
CA LEU A 368 -34.03 19.53 20.78
C LEU A 368 -35.46 19.37 21.29
N ASP A 369 -36.24 20.45 21.21
CA ASP A 369 -37.64 20.45 21.56
C ASP A 369 -38.50 19.87 20.43
N CYS A 370 -39.70 19.42 20.78
CA CYS A 370 -40.64 18.98 19.77
C CYS A 370 -41.12 20.17 18.93
N LYS A 371 -41.01 20.05 17.60
CA LYS A 371 -41.63 20.98 16.66
C LYS A 371 -42.67 20.23 15.83
N VAL A 372 -43.85 20.82 15.72
CA VAL A 372 -44.97 20.30 14.94
C VAL A 372 -45.31 21.29 13.83
N SER A 373 -45.95 20.81 12.77
CA SER A 373 -46.43 21.67 11.69
C SER A 373 -47.59 22.54 12.16
N GLU A 374 -47.97 23.48 11.31
CA GLU A 374 -49.29 24.11 11.38
C GLU A 374 -50.40 23.07 11.28
N TRP A 375 -51.58 23.43 11.80
CA TRP A 375 -52.77 22.62 11.68
C TRP A 375 -53.24 22.52 10.22
N SER A 376 -53.71 21.34 9.83
CA SER A 376 -54.52 21.21 8.63
C SER A 376 -55.82 22.01 8.77
N GLU A 377 -56.44 22.29 7.63
CA GLU A 377 -57.84 22.71 7.61
C GLU A 377 -58.74 21.70 8.33
N TRP A 378 -59.86 22.20 8.85
CA TRP A 378 -60.87 21.35 9.46
C TRP A 378 -61.53 20.46 8.42
N HIS A 379 -61.60 19.16 8.71
CA HIS A 379 -62.45 18.26 7.93
C HIS A 379 -63.93 18.66 8.03
N ALA A 380 -64.71 18.27 7.03
CA ALA A 380 -66.15 18.46 7.00
C ALA A 380 -66.81 17.92 8.29
N CYS A 381 -67.87 18.59 8.74
CA CYS A 381 -68.60 18.17 9.93
C CYS A 381 -69.27 16.82 9.69
N SER A 382 -69.19 15.91 10.66
CA SER A 382 -69.77 14.55 10.55
C SER A 382 -71.28 14.52 10.38
N LYS A 383 -71.96 15.63 10.69
CA LYS A 383 -73.40 15.80 10.50
C LYS A 383 -73.66 17.18 9.94
N THR A 384 -74.68 17.31 9.11
CA THR A 384 -75.16 18.60 8.62
C THR A 384 -76.02 19.32 9.67
N CYS A 385 -76.58 18.62 10.67
CA CYS A 385 -77.38 19.17 11.78
C CYS A 385 -77.32 18.21 12.99
N GLY A 386 -77.81 18.62 14.17
CA GLY A 386 -77.97 17.73 15.33
C GLY A 386 -76.64 17.32 15.98
N ARG A 387 -75.77 18.30 16.21
CA ARG A 387 -74.46 18.22 16.90
C ARG A 387 -73.53 17.16 16.28
N GLY A 388 -72.82 17.57 15.23
CA GLY A 388 -71.75 16.81 14.60
C GLY A 388 -70.38 17.03 15.24
N ARG A 389 -69.37 16.30 14.74
CA ARG A 389 -67.96 16.44 15.15
C ARG A 389 -67.12 16.70 13.91
N ARG A 390 -66.13 17.58 14.03
CA ARG A 390 -65.06 17.77 13.04
C ARG A 390 -63.72 17.55 13.69
N HIS A 391 -62.72 17.23 12.88
CA HIS A 391 -61.35 17.02 13.33
C HIS A 391 -60.36 17.69 12.40
N ARG A 392 -59.17 18.01 12.92
CA ARG A 392 -58.01 18.44 12.15
C ARG A 392 -56.75 17.78 12.71
N SER A 393 -55.68 17.78 11.92
CA SER A 393 -54.42 17.12 12.28
C SER A 393 -53.21 17.98 11.93
N ARG A 394 -52.11 17.77 12.64
CA ARG A 394 -50.80 18.33 12.32
C ARG A 394 -49.73 17.25 12.43
N THR A 395 -48.61 17.43 11.76
CA THR A 395 -47.55 16.43 11.68
C THR A 395 -46.35 16.81 12.53
N LEU A 396 -45.55 15.80 12.88
CA LEU A 396 -44.31 15.99 13.62
C LEU A 396 -43.22 16.46 12.65
N VAL A 397 -42.68 17.66 12.86
CA VAL A 397 -41.55 18.20 12.07
C VAL A 397 -40.22 17.78 12.70
N GLN A 398 -40.15 17.82 14.02
CA GLN A 398 -38.98 17.39 14.79
C GLN A 398 -39.41 16.77 16.10
N GLY A 399 -39.00 15.53 16.37
CA GLY A 399 -39.22 14.88 17.66
C GLY A 399 -38.28 15.42 18.74
N PRO A 400 -38.72 15.44 20.02
CA PRO A 400 -37.89 15.90 21.10
C PRO A 400 -36.79 14.90 21.43
N THR A 401 -35.58 15.39 21.76
CA THR A 401 -34.53 14.56 22.35
C THR A 401 -34.64 14.53 23.87
N LYS A 402 -33.81 13.71 24.55
CA LYS A 402 -33.82 13.62 26.02
C LYS A 402 -33.57 14.99 26.64
N GLY A 403 -34.55 15.50 27.37
CA GLY A 403 -34.53 16.82 28.03
C GLY A 403 -35.25 17.92 27.26
N GLY A 404 -35.74 17.67 26.03
CA GLY A 404 -36.55 18.62 25.27
C GLY A 404 -38.04 18.56 25.62
N LEU A 405 -38.78 19.61 25.27
CA LEU A 405 -40.22 19.73 25.51
C LEU A 405 -41.03 18.66 24.76
N LYS A 406 -42.03 18.07 25.43
CA LYS A 406 -42.93 17.05 24.84
C LYS A 406 -43.75 17.65 23.71
N CYS A 407 -44.10 16.81 22.73
CA CYS A 407 -44.94 17.24 21.63
C CYS A 407 -46.35 17.60 22.12
N PRO A 408 -46.92 18.73 21.66
CA PRO A 408 -48.32 19.03 21.88
C PRO A 408 -49.22 18.10 21.03
N ASN A 409 -50.53 18.08 21.29
CA ASN A 409 -51.47 17.17 20.61
C ASN A 409 -51.42 17.29 19.08
N LEU A 410 -51.34 16.16 18.38
CA LEU A 410 -51.28 16.11 16.91
C LEU A 410 -52.66 16.03 16.24
N LYS A 411 -53.71 15.80 17.03
CA LYS A 411 -55.09 15.70 16.57
C LYS A 411 -55.97 16.55 17.47
N GLU A 412 -56.91 17.25 16.86
CA GLU A 412 -57.89 18.05 17.57
C GLU A 412 -59.29 17.71 17.07
N ARG A 413 -60.26 17.72 17.98
CA ARG A 413 -61.68 17.44 17.70
C ARG A 413 -62.52 18.51 18.36
N GLN A 414 -63.53 18.98 17.65
CA GLN A 414 -64.53 19.88 18.21
C GLN A 414 -65.94 19.58 17.69
N PHE A 415 -66.94 20.08 18.40
CA PHE A 415 -68.32 20.03 17.94
C PHE A 415 -68.55 21.05 16.82
N CYS A 416 -69.48 20.72 15.93
CA CYS A 416 -69.94 21.57 14.82
C CYS A 416 -71.42 21.30 14.55
N ASN A 417 -72.09 22.22 13.85
CA ASN A 417 -73.49 22.10 13.45
C ASN A 417 -74.42 21.72 14.63
N THR A 418 -74.42 22.57 15.66
CA THR A 418 -75.20 22.38 16.90
C THR A 418 -76.68 22.74 16.77
N PHE A 419 -77.12 23.22 15.60
CA PHE A 419 -78.53 23.52 15.32
C PHE A 419 -79.33 22.23 15.12
N GLU A 420 -80.63 22.27 15.43
CA GLU A 420 -81.53 21.12 15.33
C GLU A 420 -81.79 20.70 13.88
N CYS A 421 -81.95 19.39 13.67
CA CYS A 421 -82.36 18.85 12.38
C CYS A 421 -83.87 19.03 12.21
N ARG A 422 -84.30 19.81 11.21
CA ARG A 422 -85.71 19.86 10.83
C ARG A 422 -86.09 18.57 10.11
N GLY A 423 -87.01 17.80 10.69
CA GLY A 423 -87.46 16.51 10.16
C GLY A 423 -88.30 16.65 8.89
N ARG A 424 -88.16 15.67 7.99
CA ARG A 424 -89.13 15.39 6.92
C ARG A 424 -90.47 15.04 7.57
N SER A 425 -91.53 15.75 7.22
CA SER A 425 -92.91 15.32 7.45
C SER A 425 -93.15 13.97 6.77
N LYS A 426 -93.62 12.99 7.54
CA LYS A 426 -94.21 11.74 7.01
C LYS A 426 -95.48 12.12 6.24
N LEU A 427 -95.54 11.90 4.93
CA LEU A 427 -96.82 11.67 4.27
C LEU A 427 -97.21 10.22 4.57
N SER A 428 -98.08 10.05 5.56
CA SER A 428 -98.87 8.83 5.73
C SER A 428 -100.05 8.86 4.76
N SER A 429 -100.18 7.78 4.01
CA SER A 429 -101.28 7.37 3.15
C SER A 429 -102.65 7.57 3.82
N ILE A 430 -103.62 8.13 3.11
CA ILE A 430 -105.05 8.01 3.41
C ILE A 430 -105.67 7.15 2.32
N SER A 431 -106.14 5.98 2.73
CA SER A 431 -107.12 5.15 2.04
C SER A 431 -108.52 5.72 2.29
N GLY A 432 -109.31 5.87 1.22
CA GLY A 432 -110.74 6.17 1.23
C GLY A 432 -111.30 5.84 -0.14
#